data_AF-A0A8T7FQT4-F1
#
_entry.id   AF-A0A8T7FQT4-F1
#
_cell.length_a   1.000
_cell.length_b   1.000
_cell.length_c   1.000
_cell.angle_alpha   90.00
_cell.angle_beta   90.00
_cell.angle_gamma   90.00
#
_symmetry.space_group_name_H-M   'P 1'
#
loop_
_entity.id
_entity.type
_entity.pdbx_description
1 polymer ?
#
loop_
_entity_poly.entity_id
_entity_poly.type
_entity_poly.pdbx_seq_one_letter_code
_entity_poly.pdbx_strand_id
1 'polypeptide(L)'
;MSQTPVEIALERIRQAAESGAETLDLKELGLKRLPDELWGLTHLKELHLQQNELSEIPGDIARLVNLISLNLSNDFFQLFSNNPAIESPACLKRSLNSKTSLL
;
A
#
# COMPACT_ATOMS: atom_id res chain seq x y z
N MET A 1 -8.21 18.79 -19.88
CA MET A 1 -8.61 17.39 -19.58
C MET A 1 -8.28 17.15 -18.12
N SER A 2 -9.16 16.53 -17.35
CA SER A 2 -8.89 16.15 -15.96
C SER A 2 -7.94 14.95 -15.94
N GLN A 3 -6.82 15.06 -15.24
CA GLN A 3 -5.91 13.92 -15.04
C GLN A 3 -6.65 12.79 -14.31
N THR A 4 -6.38 11.56 -14.72
CA THR A 4 -6.89 10.36 -14.08
C THR A 4 -6.13 10.07 -12.77
N PRO A 5 -6.74 9.33 -11.82
CA PRO A 5 -6.07 8.83 -10.61
C PRO A 5 -4.69 8.22 -10.86
N VAL A 6 -4.57 7.42 -11.93
CA VAL A 6 -3.34 6.68 -12.27
C VAL A 6 -2.26 7.62 -12.80
N GLU A 7 -2.62 8.63 -13.61
CA GLU A 7 -1.65 9.64 -14.07
C GLU A 7 -1.10 10.47 -12.91
N ILE A 8 -1.94 10.84 -11.95
CA ILE A 8 -1.51 11.57 -10.73
C ILE A 8 -0.59 10.69 -9.89
N ALA A 9 -0.89 9.39 -9.75
CA ALA A 9 -0.06 8.46 -9.01
C ALA A 9 1.31 8.23 -9.69
N LEU A 10 1.33 8.04 -11.01
CA LEU A 10 2.56 7.91 -11.81
C LEU A 10 3.46 9.14 -11.68
N GLU A 11 2.88 10.34 -11.68
CA GLU A 11 3.64 11.58 -11.50
C GLU A 11 4.30 11.64 -10.12
N ARG A 12 3.56 11.34 -9.04
CA ARG A 12 4.12 11.28 -7.68
C ARG A 12 5.20 10.20 -7.53
N ILE A 13 5.04 9.05 -8.19
CA ILE A 13 6.04 7.97 -8.23
C ILE A 13 7.32 8.41 -8.92
N ARG A 14 7.22 9.11 -10.06
CA ARG A 14 8.39 9.66 -10.76
C ARG A 14 9.11 10.69 -9.91
N GLN A 15 8.37 11.62 -9.30
CA GLN A 15 8.94 12.61 -8.38
C GLN A 15 9.65 11.94 -7.19
N ALA A 16 9.09 10.86 -6.62
CA ALA A 16 9.74 10.08 -5.56
C ALA A 16 10.97 9.28 -6.03
N ALA A 17 11.00 8.85 -7.29
CA ALA A 17 12.17 8.23 -7.92
C ALA A 17 13.31 9.24 -8.12
N GLU A 18 13.00 10.43 -8.64
CA GLU A 18 13.97 11.48 -8.96
C GLU A 18 14.54 12.16 -7.70
N SER A 19 13.68 12.40 -6.70
CA SER A 19 14.09 13.01 -5.42
C SER A 19 14.72 12.02 -4.42
N GLY A 20 14.58 10.71 -4.66
CA GLY A 20 14.97 9.68 -3.69
C GLY A 20 14.09 9.68 -2.42
N ALA A 21 12.85 10.18 -2.50
CA ALA A 21 11.97 10.30 -1.34
C ALA A 21 11.68 8.94 -0.68
N GLU A 22 11.91 8.87 0.63
CA GLU A 22 11.67 7.66 1.44
C GLU A 22 10.18 7.46 1.82
N THR A 23 9.35 8.48 1.59
CA THR A 23 7.90 8.48 1.86
C THR A 23 7.14 8.85 0.59
N LEU A 24 6.13 8.05 0.22
CA LEU A 24 5.26 8.31 -0.93
C LEU A 24 3.79 8.32 -0.50
N ASP A 25 3.10 9.43 -0.81
CA ASP A 25 1.69 9.62 -0.52
C ASP A 25 0.85 9.52 -1.81
N LEU A 26 0.03 8.48 -1.91
CA LEU A 26 -0.97 8.26 -2.96
C LEU A 26 -2.40 8.19 -2.38
N LYS A 27 -2.65 8.77 -1.19
CA LYS A 27 -3.99 8.74 -0.57
C LYS A 27 -5.01 9.58 -1.35
N GLU A 28 -6.29 9.27 -1.15
CA GLU A 28 -7.43 10.02 -1.69
C GLU A 28 -7.45 10.15 -3.24
N LEU A 29 -6.73 9.28 -3.95
CA LEU A 29 -6.67 9.32 -5.42
C LEU A 29 -7.81 8.53 -6.09
N GLY A 30 -8.52 7.65 -5.38
CA GLY A 30 -9.52 6.75 -6.00
C GLY A 30 -8.88 5.65 -6.85
N LEU A 31 -7.65 5.24 -6.52
CA LEU A 31 -6.93 4.20 -7.25
C LEU A 31 -7.61 2.84 -7.10
N LYS A 32 -7.96 2.20 -8.23
CA LYS A 32 -8.46 0.81 -8.28
C LYS A 32 -7.35 -0.23 -8.39
N ARG A 33 -6.20 0.20 -8.91
CA ARG A 33 -4.96 -0.56 -9.03
C ARG A 33 -3.77 0.37 -8.82
N LEU A 34 -2.66 -0.19 -8.40
CA LEU A 34 -1.37 0.50 -8.36
C LEU A 34 -0.65 0.32 -9.71
N PRO A 35 0.14 1.31 -10.17
CA PRO A 35 1.01 1.17 -11.33
C PRO A 35 2.28 0.38 -10.99
N ASP A 36 2.84 -0.33 -11.96
CA ASP A 36 3.94 -1.29 -11.72
C ASP A 36 5.27 -0.58 -11.43
N GLU A 37 5.39 0.68 -11.83
CA GLU A 37 6.49 1.60 -11.53
C GLU A 37 6.69 1.82 -10.02
N LEU A 38 5.61 1.69 -9.22
CA LEU A 38 5.68 1.79 -7.76
C LEU A 38 6.66 0.77 -7.18
N TRP A 39 6.67 -0.46 -7.71
CA TRP A 39 7.49 -1.57 -7.23
C TRP A 39 8.98 -1.45 -7.59
N GLY A 40 9.35 -0.43 -8.39
CA GLY A 40 10.73 -0.05 -8.66
C GLY A 40 11.37 0.81 -7.58
N LEU A 41 10.58 1.43 -6.70
CA LEU A 41 11.03 2.35 -5.65
C LEU A 41 11.59 1.59 -4.44
N THR A 42 12.66 0.81 -4.63
CA THR A 42 13.24 -0.05 -3.56
C THR A 42 13.72 0.72 -2.33
N HIS A 43 13.90 2.05 -2.42
CA HIS A 43 14.27 2.95 -1.32
C HIS A 43 13.09 3.43 -0.47
N LEU A 44 11.84 3.16 -0.85
CA LEU A 44 10.67 3.54 -0.07
C LEU A 44 10.66 2.87 1.30
N LYS A 45 10.46 3.68 2.34
CA LYS A 45 10.24 3.26 3.73
C LYS A 45 8.78 3.41 4.14
N GLU A 46 8.07 4.40 3.60
CA GLU A 46 6.69 4.70 3.97
C GLU A 46 5.80 4.88 2.74
N LEU A 47 4.69 4.14 2.67
CA LEU A 47 3.75 4.19 1.54
C LEU A 47 2.31 4.38 2.04
N HIS A 48 1.70 5.52 1.67
CA HIS A 48 0.32 5.84 2.03
C HIS A 48 -0.62 5.64 0.84
N LEU A 49 -1.59 4.75 1.01
CA LEU A 49 -2.58 4.30 0.03
C LEU A 49 -4.02 4.42 0.54
N GLN A 50 -4.23 5.10 1.66
CA GLN A 50 -5.54 5.30 2.30
C GLN A 50 -6.55 5.96 1.35
N GLN A 51 -7.85 5.75 1.60
CA GLN A 51 -8.93 6.42 0.83
C GLN A 51 -8.81 6.19 -0.70
N ASN A 52 -8.40 4.99 -1.09
CA ASN A 52 -8.43 4.50 -2.47
C ASN A 52 -9.43 3.34 -2.63
N GLU A 53 -9.72 2.97 -3.87
CA GLU A 53 -10.62 1.87 -4.26
C GLU A 53 -9.86 0.54 -4.51
N LEU A 54 -8.71 0.36 -3.85
CA LEU A 54 -7.84 -0.81 -4.01
C LEU A 54 -8.53 -2.06 -3.47
N SER A 55 -8.85 -3.00 -4.35
CA SER A 55 -9.48 -4.28 -3.97
C SER A 55 -8.48 -5.32 -3.44
N GLU A 56 -7.22 -5.20 -3.86
CA GLU A 56 -6.11 -6.07 -3.47
C GLU A 56 -4.78 -5.32 -3.59
N ILE A 57 -3.73 -5.86 -2.96
CA ILE A 57 -2.35 -5.40 -3.12
C ILE A 57 -1.56 -6.58 -3.69
N PRO A 58 -0.88 -6.41 -4.85
CA PRO A 58 -0.18 -7.51 -5.49
C PRO A 58 1.07 -7.90 -4.69
N GLY A 59 1.51 -9.14 -4.88
CA GLY A 59 2.72 -9.68 -4.24
C GLY A 59 4.00 -8.91 -4.57
N ASP A 60 4.00 -8.12 -5.64
CA ASP A 60 5.09 -7.19 -6.01
C ASP A 60 5.43 -6.16 -4.91
N ILE A 61 4.57 -5.95 -3.91
CA ILE A 61 4.94 -5.16 -2.73
C ILE A 61 6.16 -5.72 -1.98
N ALA A 62 6.44 -7.03 -2.11
CA ALA A 62 7.65 -7.65 -1.59
C ALA A 62 8.96 -7.11 -2.23
N ARG A 63 8.87 -6.39 -3.36
CA ARG A 63 10.01 -5.71 -4.00
C ARG A 63 10.40 -4.41 -3.28
N LEU A 64 9.50 -3.84 -2.47
CA LEU A 64 9.79 -2.70 -1.61
C LEU A 64 10.53 -3.17 -0.34
N VAL A 65 11.76 -3.65 -0.54
CA VAL A 65 12.55 -4.34 0.50
C VAL A 65 12.91 -3.48 1.72
N ASN A 66 12.85 -2.15 1.58
CA ASN A 66 13.08 -1.20 2.68
C ASN A 66 11.78 -0.65 3.29
N LEU A 67 10.61 -1.15 2.89
CA LEU A 67 9.32 -0.64 3.35
C LEU A 67 9.06 -1.04 4.80
N ILE A 68 9.00 -0.02 5.67
CA ILE A 68 8.78 -0.14 7.12
C ILE A 68 7.31 0.16 7.46
N SER A 69 6.67 1.06 6.73
CA SER A 69 5.29 1.50 6.94
C SER A 69 4.47 1.41 5.65
N LEU A 70 3.33 0.74 5.74
CA LEU A 70 2.34 0.64 4.69
C LEU A 70 0.98 1.00 5.26
N ASN A 71 0.36 2.06 4.75
CA ASN A 71 -0.93 2.53 5.26
C ASN A 71 -2.02 2.40 4.20
N LEU A 72 -2.86 1.39 4.35
CA LEU A 72 -3.96 1.04 3.45
C LEU A 72 -5.34 1.37 4.01
N SER A 73 -5.42 1.80 5.27
CA SER A 73 -6.71 1.83 5.99
C SER A 73 -7.59 2.97 5.51
N ASN A 74 -8.74 2.60 4.93
CA ASN A 74 -9.90 3.48 4.77
C ASN A 74 -10.76 3.31 6.03
N ASP A 75 -10.39 4.05 7.08
CA ASP A 75 -10.85 3.94 8.48
C ASP A 75 -10.57 2.59 9.20
N PHE A 76 -9.89 2.72 10.34
CA PHE A 76 -9.87 1.77 11.46
C PHE A 76 -9.44 0.29 11.23
N PHE A 77 -8.20 0.06 10.76
CA PHE A 77 -7.40 -1.05 11.30
C PHE A 77 -5.92 -0.66 11.46
N GLN A 78 -5.43 -0.67 12.70
CA GLN A 78 -3.98 -0.66 12.97
C GLN A 78 -3.38 -2.03 12.63
N LEU A 79 -2.04 -2.07 12.55
CA LEU A 79 -1.18 -3.27 12.43
C LEU A 79 -0.99 -3.81 11.01
N PHE A 80 -0.12 -3.14 10.26
CA PHE A 80 0.93 -3.86 9.50
C PHE A 80 2.17 -4.06 10.37
N SER A 81 1.97 -4.70 11.52
CA SER A 81 3.01 -5.57 12.05
C SER A 81 2.86 -6.89 11.30
N ASN A 82 3.96 -7.38 10.71
CA ASN A 82 4.20 -8.81 10.44
C ASN A 82 3.78 -9.37 9.06
N ASN A 83 4.23 -8.70 7.99
CA ASN A 83 4.65 -9.34 6.72
C ASN A 83 5.60 -10.53 7.02
N PRO A 84 5.69 -11.65 6.26
CA PRO A 84 6.61 -12.75 6.56
C PRO A 84 8.12 -12.43 6.66
N ALA A 85 8.67 -11.43 5.94
CA ALA A 85 10.03 -10.89 6.20
C ALA A 85 10.13 -10.05 7.49
N ILE A 86 8.99 -9.91 8.17
CA ILE A 86 8.74 -9.28 9.46
C ILE A 86 8.05 -10.32 10.40
N GLU A 87 7.96 -11.62 10.05
CA GLU A 87 7.69 -12.74 10.97
C GLU A 87 7.60 -14.16 10.35
N SER A 88 8.48 -15.01 10.89
CA SER A 88 8.24 -16.40 11.32
C SER A 88 6.77 -16.76 11.65
N PRO A 89 6.29 -18.01 11.44
CA PRO A 89 4.86 -18.37 11.34
C PRO A 89 4.00 -18.33 12.63
N ALA A 90 4.15 -17.31 13.48
CA ALA A 90 3.40 -17.14 14.73
C ALA A 90 2.10 -16.32 14.58
N CYS A 91 2.11 -15.17 13.89
CA CYS A 91 0.96 -14.25 13.87
C CYS A 91 -0.09 -14.48 12.77
N LEU A 92 0.06 -15.50 11.91
CA LEU A 92 -0.95 -15.85 10.90
C LEU A 92 -2.15 -16.63 11.51
N LYS A 93 -2.56 -16.26 12.72
CA LYS A 93 -3.75 -16.78 13.39
C LYS A 93 -4.76 -15.66 13.66
N ARG A 94 -5.83 -15.70 12.84
CA ARG A 94 -7.20 -15.27 13.17
C ARG A 94 -7.51 -13.76 13.05
N SER A 95 -7.75 -13.31 11.82
CA SER A 95 -8.90 -12.41 11.54
C SER A 95 -9.55 -12.63 10.16
N LEU A 96 -9.56 -13.88 9.68
CA LEU A 96 -10.50 -14.34 8.66
C LEU A 96 -11.39 -15.42 9.30
N ASN A 97 -12.46 -14.96 9.93
CA ASN A 97 -13.66 -15.64 10.46
C ASN A 97 -14.30 -14.63 11.43
N SER A 98 -15.46 -14.02 11.18
CA SER A 98 -16.68 -14.67 10.67
C SER A 98 -17.59 -13.69 9.90
N LYS A 99 -18.21 -14.16 8.80
CA LYS A 99 -19.60 -13.74 8.50
C LYS A 99 -20.50 -14.28 9.62
N THR A 100 -21.52 -13.53 10.05
CA THR A 100 -22.84 -13.93 10.63
C THR A 100 -23.29 -13.07 11.83
N SER A 101 -24.61 -12.89 11.91
CA SER A 101 -25.44 -12.07 12.83
C SER A 101 -25.55 -10.61 12.36
N LEU A 102 -26.64 -10.17 11.72
CA LEU A 102 -28.06 -10.48 11.93
C LEU A 102 -28.52 -10.18 13.37
N LEU A 103 -28.86 -8.91 13.57
CA LEU A 103 -29.91 -8.39 14.45
C LEU A 103 -30.45 -7.11 13.81
#